data_AF-A0A9E4ME19-F1
#
_entry.id   AF-A0A9E4ME19-F1
#
_cell.length_a   1.000
_cell.length_b   1.000
_cell.length_c   1.000
_cell.angle_alpha   90.00
_cell.angle_beta   90.00
_cell.angle_gamma   90.00
#
_symmetry.space_group_name_H-M   'P 1'
#
loop_
_entity.id
_entity.type
_entity.pdbx_description
1 polymer ?
#
loop_
_entity_poly.entity_id
_entity_poly.type
_entity_poly.pdbx_seq_one_letter_code
_entity_poly.pdbx_strand_id
1 'polypeptide(L)'
;MSQIVTEVYDAFRAANVQEDLAKAAAGAIAGREDLVTKLDLERDVNRMQTEIGRVDNDLKALKVAIADLKADMKLLKFGYGPAILGLLIKLVFFP
;
A
#
# COMPACT_ATOMS: atom_id res chain seq x y z
N MET A 1 -20.64 4.52 21.78
CA MET A 1 -19.95 3.77 22.86
C MET A 1 -18.95 2.86 22.14
N SER A 2 -17.65 2.98 22.42
CA SER A 2 -16.59 2.20 21.75
C SER A 2 -16.86 0.71 21.90
N GLN A 3 -16.57 -0.10 20.87
CA GLN A 3 -16.80 -1.55 20.88
C GLN A 3 -16.11 -2.23 22.08
N ILE A 4 -14.96 -1.69 22.50
CA ILE A 4 -14.19 -2.10 23.68
C ILE A 4 -15.00 -1.93 24.97
N VAL A 5 -15.73 -0.82 25.12
CA VAL A 5 -16.48 -0.51 26.34
C VAL A 5 -17.58 -1.54 26.56
N THR A 6 -18.26 -1.93 25.49
CA THR A 6 -19.31 -2.95 25.53
C THR A 6 -18.72 -4.32 25.86
N GLU A 7 -17.65 -4.73 25.17
CA GLU A 7 -17.01 -6.03 25.39
C GLU A 7 -16.44 -6.17 26.81
N VAL A 8 -15.84 -5.10 27.35
CA VAL A 8 -15.31 -5.09 28.72
C VAL A 8 -16.44 -5.13 29.76
N TYR A 9 -17.52 -4.38 29.54
CA TYR A 9 -18.70 -4.43 30.41
C TYR A 9 -19.31 -5.84 30.45
N ASP A 10 -19.50 -6.46 29.28
CA ASP A 10 -20.07 -7.80 29.17
C ASP A 10 -19.15 -8.87 29.81
N ALA A 11 -17.83 -8.74 29.65
CA ALA A 11 -16.86 -9.62 30.29
C ALA A 11 -16.90 -9.52 31.82
N PHE A 12 -17.00 -8.30 32.37
CA PHE A 12 -17.14 -8.10 33.82
C PHE A 12 -18.45 -8.65 34.35
N ARG A 13 -19.55 -8.50 33.61
CA ARG A 13 -20.83 -9.09 33.97
C ARG A 13 -20.76 -10.63 33.96
N ALA A 14 -20.13 -11.22 32.94
CA ALA A 14 -19.90 -12.66 32.86
C ALA A 14 -19.01 -13.19 34.00
N ALA A 15 -18.12 -12.35 34.54
CA ALA A 15 -17.29 -12.65 35.69
C ALA A 15 -17.97 -12.36 37.05
N ASN A 16 -19.28 -12.06 37.09
CA ASN A 16 -20.03 -11.69 38.30
C ASN A 16 -19.47 -10.45 39.05
N VAL A 17 -18.86 -9.50 38.32
CA VAL A 17 -18.50 -8.20 38.90
C VAL A 17 -19.76 -7.39 39.18
N GLN A 18 -19.78 -6.67 40.30
CA GLN A 18 -20.88 -5.81 40.70
C GLN A 18 -21.15 -4.75 39.62
N GLU A 19 -22.43 -4.49 39.31
CA GLU A 19 -22.82 -3.68 38.14
C GLU A 19 -22.20 -2.27 38.15
N ASP A 20 -22.13 -1.63 39.31
CA ASP A 20 -21.54 -0.29 39.44
C ASP A 20 -20.03 -0.30 39.19
N LEU A 21 -19.33 -1.36 39.63
CA LEU A 21 -17.90 -1.56 39.36
C LEU A 21 -17.64 -1.88 37.88
N ALA A 22 -18.49 -2.70 37.26
CA ALA A 22 -18.40 -3.00 35.83
C ALA A 22 -18.62 -1.74 34.97
N LYS A 23 -19.62 -0.91 35.32
CA LYS A 23 -19.86 0.39 34.66
C LYS A 23 -18.69 1.36 34.86
N ALA A 24 -18.15 1.44 36.07
CA ALA A 24 -17.02 2.32 36.35
C ALA A 24 -15.76 1.89 35.57
N ALA A 25 -15.47 0.59 35.53
CA ALA A 25 -14.32 0.05 34.81
C ALA A 25 -14.44 0.22 33.29
N ALA A 26 -15.62 -0.09 32.71
CA ALA A 26 -15.88 0.15 31.29
C ALA A 26 -15.91 1.65 30.94
N GLY A 27 -16.41 2.49 31.86
CA GLY A 27 -16.40 3.94 31.71
C GLY A 27 -14.98 4.54 31.72
N ALA A 28 -14.07 4.00 32.53
CA ALA A 28 -12.68 4.46 32.64
C ALA A 28 -11.90 4.32 31.32
N ILE A 29 -12.33 3.41 30.44
CA ILE A 29 -11.74 3.19 29.12
C ILE A 29 -12.55 3.83 27.98
N ALA A 30 -13.76 4.34 28.25
CA ALA A 30 -14.66 4.88 27.25
C ALA A 30 -14.19 6.20 26.60
N GLY A 31 -13.26 6.91 27.25
CA GLY A 31 -12.64 8.14 26.73
C GLY A 31 -11.22 7.96 26.21
N ARG A 32 -10.72 6.73 26.12
CA ARG A 32 -9.38 6.44 25.62
C ARG A 32 -9.43 6.11 24.12
N GLU A 33 -9.09 7.09 23.31
CA GLU A 33 -8.96 6.95 21.84
C GLU A 33 -7.70 6.17 21.44
N ASP A 34 -6.76 5.97 22.37
CA ASP A 34 -5.51 5.20 22.20
C ASP A 34 -5.72 3.68 22.31
N LEU A 35 -6.89 3.23 22.75
CA LEU A 35 -7.19 1.81 22.87
C LEU A 35 -7.63 1.25 21.52
N VAL A 36 -6.75 0.46 20.91
CA VAL A 36 -6.99 -0.27 19.67
C VAL A 36 -7.28 -1.74 20.00
N THR A 37 -8.33 -2.32 19.42
CA THR A 37 -8.59 -3.76 19.60
C THR A 37 -7.70 -4.62 18.71
N LYS A 38 -7.59 -5.90 19.07
CA LYS A 38 -7.05 -6.92 18.16
C LYS A 38 -7.78 -6.93 16.81
N LEU A 39 -9.09 -6.73 16.81
CA LEU A 39 -9.90 -6.71 15.60
C LEU A 39 -9.60 -5.50 14.71
N ASP A 40 -9.37 -4.33 15.31
CA ASP A 40 -8.95 -3.13 14.59
C ASP A 40 -7.57 -3.33 13.96
N LEU A 41 -6.62 -3.88 14.73
CA LEU A 41 -5.30 -4.23 14.21
C LEU A 41 -5.38 -5.26 13.08
N GLU A 42 -6.22 -6.30 13.19
CA GLU A 42 -6.42 -7.29 12.14
C GLU A 42 -7.00 -6.66 10.86
N ARG A 43 -7.96 -5.74 10.98
CA ARG A 43 -8.50 -4.98 9.83
C ARG A 43 -7.43 -4.13 9.17
N ASP A 44 -6.66 -3.38 9.95
CA ASP A 44 -5.61 -2.51 9.43
C ASP A 44 -4.50 -3.31 8.76
N VAL A 45 -4.07 -4.43 9.36
CA VAL A 45 -3.07 -5.34 8.77
C VAL A 45 -3.58 -5.93 7.45
N ASN A 46 -4.84 -6.39 7.39
CA ASN A 46 -5.42 -6.94 6.15
C ASN A 46 -5.51 -5.88 5.05
N ARG A 47 -5.87 -4.65 5.41
CA ARG A 47 -5.87 -3.51 4.49
C ARG A 47 -4.46 -3.22 3.97
N MET A 48 -3.48 -3.14 4.86
CA MET A 48 -2.08 -2.92 4.51
C MET A 48 -1.54 -4.02 3.58
N GLN A 49 -1.85 -5.29 3.85
CA GLN A 49 -1.46 -6.40 2.97
C GLN A 49 -2.04 -6.24 1.56
N THR A 50 -3.29 -5.81 1.46
CA THR A 50 -3.94 -5.54 0.16
C THR A 50 -3.27 -4.39 -0.58
N GLU A 51 -2.97 -3.29 0.11
CA GLU A 51 -2.30 -2.12 -0.47
C GLU A 51 -0.86 -2.45 -0.90
N ILE A 52 -0.10 -3.19 -0.10
CA ILE A 52 1.25 -3.69 -0.44
C ILE A 52 1.18 -4.60 -1.68
N GLY A 53 0.20 -5.50 -1.75
CA GLY A 53 0.02 -6.36 -2.92
C GLY A 53 -0.26 -5.58 -4.21
N ARG A 54 -1.03 -4.48 -4.12
CA ARG A 54 -1.25 -3.58 -5.26
C ARG A 54 0.03 -2.89 -5.69
N VAL A 55 0.78 -2.33 -4.74
CA VAL A 55 2.07 -1.65 -5.01
C VAL A 55 3.08 -2.61 -5.66
N ASP A 56 3.15 -3.87 -5.21
CA ASP A 56 4.04 -4.87 -5.82
C ASP A 56 3.69 -5.15 -7.30
N ASN A 57 2.40 -5.24 -7.61
CA ASN A 57 1.94 -5.42 -8.99
C ASN A 57 2.26 -4.19 -9.87
N ASP A 58 2.03 -2.98 -9.35
CA ASP A 58 2.37 -1.75 -10.06
C ASP A 58 3.88 -1.65 -10.31
N LEU A 59 4.70 -2.04 -9.33
CA LEU A 59 6.16 -2.06 -9.47
C LEU A 59 6.63 -3.08 -10.53
N LYS A 60 5.98 -4.26 -10.60
CA LYS A 60 6.26 -5.26 -11.64
C LYS A 60 5.91 -4.73 -13.03
N ALA A 61 4.75 -4.11 -13.18
CA ALA A 61 4.34 -3.49 -14.45
C ALA A 61 5.32 -2.39 -14.87
N LEU A 62 5.74 -1.53 -13.93
CA LEU A 62 6.71 -0.47 -14.20
C LEU A 62 8.07 -1.04 -14.64
N LYS A 63 8.54 -2.13 -14.00
CA LYS A 63 9.79 -2.80 -14.41
C LYS A 63 9.74 -3.30 -15.85
N VAL A 64 8.61 -3.85 -16.29
CA VAL A 64 8.40 -4.29 -17.68
C VAL A 64 8.44 -3.08 -18.62
N ALA A 65 7.66 -2.03 -18.33
CA ALA A 65 7.62 -0.83 -19.17
C ALA A 65 9.01 -0.16 -19.31
N ILE A 66 9.81 -0.13 -18.24
CA ILE A 66 11.19 0.38 -18.28
C ILE A 66 12.09 -0.51 -19.14
N ALA A 67 11.93 -1.83 -19.09
CA ALA A 67 12.70 -2.76 -19.92
C ALA A 67 12.39 -2.55 -21.42
N ASP A 68 11.11 -2.38 -21.76
CA ASP A 68 10.66 -2.12 -23.13
C ASP A 68 11.19 -0.77 -23.64
N LEU A 69 11.04 0.30 -22.86
CA LEU A 69 11.61 1.61 -23.17
C LEU A 69 13.13 1.55 -23.40
N LYS A 70 13.85 0.74 -22.61
CA LYS A 70 15.29 0.54 -22.77
C LYS A 70 15.61 -0.20 -24.07
N ALA A 71 14.77 -1.12 -24.51
CA ALA A 71 14.92 -1.81 -25.79
C ALA A 71 14.67 -0.85 -26.96
N ASP A 72 13.58 -0.07 -26.92
CA ASP A 72 13.24 0.92 -27.94
C ASP A 72 14.34 1.97 -28.11
N MET A 73 14.89 2.46 -26.98
CA MET A 73 15.98 3.43 -27.02
C MET A 73 17.28 2.85 -27.63
N LYS A 74 17.54 1.55 -27.44
CA LYS A 74 18.66 0.88 -28.13
C LYS A 74 18.42 0.80 -29.63
N LEU A 75 17.20 0.47 -30.06
CA LEU A 75 16.84 0.44 -31.48
C LEU A 75 16.97 1.84 -32.11
N LEU A 76 16.53 2.89 -31.42
CA LEU A 76 16.72 4.26 -31.89
C LEU A 76 18.21 4.59 -32.07
N LYS A 77 19.02 4.28 -31.06
CA LYS A 77 20.45 4.61 -31.05
C LYS A 77 21.26 3.83 -32.09
N PHE A 78 20.99 2.54 -32.24
CA PHE A 78 21.82 1.65 -33.06
C PHE A 78 21.19 1.26 -34.40
N GLY A 79 19.86 1.24 -34.49
CA GLY A 79 19.15 0.96 -35.74
C GLY A 79 19.07 2.19 -36.64
N TYR A 80 18.61 3.32 -36.09
CA TYR A 80 18.39 4.53 -36.88
C TYR A 80 19.58 5.49 -36.86
N GLY A 81 20.39 5.50 -35.79
CA GLY A 81 21.59 6.35 -35.70
C GLY A 81 22.53 6.22 -36.91
N PRO A 82 23.00 5.01 -37.27
CA PRO A 82 23.85 4.82 -38.44
C PRO A 82 23.17 5.16 -39.77
N ALA A 83 21.85 4.89 -39.89
CA ALA A 83 21.10 5.20 -41.10
C ALA A 83 20.98 6.72 -41.31
N ILE A 84 20.66 7.48 -40.25
CA ILE A 84 20.61 8.95 -40.28
C ILE A 84 21.99 9.51 -40.60
N LEU A 85 23.04 9.02 -39.94
CA LEU A 85 24.40 9.47 -40.19
C LEU A 85 24.83 9.20 -41.65
N GLY A 86 24.53 8.02 -42.19
CA GLY A 86 24.81 7.69 -43.59
C GLY A 86 24.07 8.61 -44.57
N LEU A 87 22.81 8.93 -44.28
CA LEU A 87 22.00 9.83 -45.11
C LEU A 87 22.53 11.27 -45.06
N LEU A 88 22.97 11.74 -43.88
CA LEU A 88 23.65 13.03 -43.73
C LEU A 88 24.99 13.08 -44.47
N ILE A 89 25.82 12.04 -44.37
CA ILE A 89 27.08 11.95 -45.13
C ILE A 89 26.79 12.01 -46.63
N LYS A 90 25.76 11.30 -47.11
CA LYS A 90 25.36 11.33 -48.52
C LYS A 90 24.92 12.74 -48.95
N LEU A 91 24.07 13.42 -48.18
CA LEU A 91 23.63 14.79 -48.47
C LEU A 91 24.77 15.81 -48.49
N VAL A 92 25.77 15.67 -47.61
CA VAL A 92 26.86 16.65 -47.46
C VAL A 92 27.99 16.41 -48.47
N PHE A 93 28.35 15.15 -48.71
CA PHE A 93 29.53 14.80 -49.50
C PHE A 93 29.21 14.27 -50.91
N PHE A 94 27.94 13.93 -51.18
CA PHE A 94 27.47 13.43 -52.48
C PHE A 94 26.13 14.11 -52.88
N PRO A 95 26.12 15.44 -53.08
CA PRO A 95 24.94 16.21 -53.46
C PRO A 95 24.39 15.84 -54.85
#